data_AF-A0A8X6LDW3-F1
#
_entry.id   AF-A0A8X6LDW3-F1
#
_cell.length_a   1.000
_cell.length_b   1.000
_cell.length_c   1.000
_cell.angle_alpha   90.00
_cell.angle_beta   90.00
_cell.angle_gamma   90.00
#
_symmetry.space_group_name_H-M   'P 1'
#
loop_
_entity.id
_entity.type
_entity.pdbx_description
1 polymer ?
#
loop_
_entity_poly.entity_id
_entity_poly.type
_entity_poly.pdbx_seq_one_letter_code
_entity_poly.pdbx_strand_id
1 'polypeptide(L)'
;MGIAWLPNVDKFTFTITENETDVWTKRKVLSEVAKIFDPLGWLAPTVIISKIFLQDLWSHHLSWHEELPNSLARQWRTLQEQLPLLTKIKIPRCILIPQAIDVQVHGFCDSSEKAYCAAIYIRSKDATQTMISRLLNSKTRVSPVKTQSLPRLELCSRQFVTCYPSNSNSANI
;
A
#
# COMPACT_ATOMS: atom_id res chain seq x y z
N MET A 1 -6.19 5.51 -10.88
CA MET A 1 -4.76 5.67 -10.51
C MET A 1 -4.06 4.36 -10.83
N GLY A 2 -2.80 4.40 -11.24
CA GLY A 2 -2.10 3.14 -11.49
C GLY A 2 -0.63 3.30 -11.79
N ILE A 3 0.04 2.17 -11.94
CA ILE A 3 1.45 2.09 -12.29
C ILE A 3 1.62 2.43 -13.76
N ALA A 4 2.53 3.36 -14.05
CA ALA A 4 3.00 3.67 -15.40
C ALA A 4 4.50 3.38 -15.51
N TRP A 5 4.93 2.94 -16.68
CA TRP A 5 6.35 2.72 -17.00
C TRP A 5 6.91 3.92 -17.76
N LEU A 6 8.12 4.34 -17.39
CA LEU A 6 8.91 5.37 -18.06
C LEU A 6 10.07 4.69 -18.81
N PRO A 7 9.92 4.41 -20.13
CA PRO A 7 10.90 3.61 -20.87
C PRO A 7 12.29 4.25 -20.91
N ASN A 8 12.35 5.58 -21.08
CA ASN A 8 13.60 6.33 -21.25
C ASN A 8 14.55 6.21 -20.05
N VAL A 9 14.02 6.01 -18.84
CA VAL A 9 14.80 5.92 -17.60
C VAL A 9 14.68 4.56 -16.91
N ASP A 10 13.91 3.66 -17.52
CA ASP A 10 13.56 2.33 -17.01
C ASP A 10 13.04 2.30 -15.55
N LYS A 11 12.07 3.16 -15.25
CA LYS A 11 11.44 3.27 -13.92
C LYS A 11 9.92 3.18 -14.01
N PHE A 12 9.31 2.61 -12.98
CA PHE A 12 7.90 2.75 -12.71
C PHE A 12 7.60 4.06 -11.99
N THR A 13 6.42 4.59 -12.24
CA THR A 13 5.85 5.75 -11.56
C THR A 13 4.34 5.57 -11.41
N PHE A 14 3.66 6.50 -10.77
CA PHE A 14 2.23 6.41 -10.49
C PHE A 14 1.48 7.56 -11.16
N THR A 15 0.36 7.21 -11.78
CA THR A 15 -0.56 8.15 -12.42
C THR A 15 -1.70 8.49 -11.48
N ILE A 16 -1.97 9.78 -11.37
CA ILE A 16 -2.93 10.34 -10.41
C ILE A 16 -3.90 11.22 -11.18
N THR A 17 -5.18 10.94 -10.99
CA THR A 17 -6.34 11.65 -11.52
C THR A 17 -6.96 12.39 -10.36
N GLU A 18 -6.74 13.70 -10.31
CA GLU A 18 -7.40 14.55 -9.33
C GLU A 18 -8.89 14.59 -9.62
N ASN A 19 -9.70 14.38 -8.58
CA ASN A 19 -11.14 14.54 -8.66
C ASN A 19 -11.53 15.67 -7.72
N GLU A 20 -11.83 16.82 -8.32
CA GLU A 20 -12.42 17.95 -7.60
C GLU A 20 -13.89 17.64 -7.39
N THR A 21 -14.26 17.25 -6.17
CA THR A 21 -15.66 17.15 -5.77
C THR A 21 -15.90 17.93 -4.49
N ASP A 22 -16.88 18.82 -4.52
CA ASP A 22 -17.25 19.64 -3.37
C ASP A 22 -17.83 18.78 -2.24
N VAL A 23 -18.66 17.80 -2.60
CA VAL A 23 -19.41 16.93 -1.68
C VAL A 23 -18.89 15.50 -1.75
N TRP A 24 -18.42 15.01 -0.61
CA TRP A 24 -17.97 13.62 -0.44
C TRP A 24 -19.08 12.76 0.15
N THR A 25 -19.27 11.57 -0.40
CA THR A 25 -20.15 10.52 0.14
C THR A 25 -19.36 9.24 0.34
N LYS A 26 -19.89 8.32 1.16
CA LYS A 26 -19.27 6.99 1.37
C LYS A 26 -18.97 6.26 0.05
N ARG A 27 -19.91 6.33 -0.90
CA ARG A 27 -19.75 5.74 -2.25
C ARG A 27 -18.58 6.35 -3.02
N LYS A 28 -18.44 7.68 -2.99
CA LYS A 28 -17.35 8.37 -3.71
C LYS A 28 -15.99 8.03 -3.11
N VAL A 29 -15.88 8.04 -1.77
CA VAL A 29 -14.64 7.65 -1.08
C VAL A 29 -14.24 6.22 -1.46
N LEU A 30 -15.17 5.26 -1.38
CA LEU A 30 -14.89 3.88 -1.78
C LEU A 30 -14.40 3.78 -3.23
N SER A 31 -15.05 4.51 -4.14
CA SER A 31 -14.64 4.56 -5.54
C SER A 31 -13.21 5.09 -5.70
N GLU A 32 -12.81 6.12 -4.96
CA GLU A 32 -11.45 6.67 -5.02
C GLU A 32 -10.41 5.68 -4.48
N VAL A 33 -10.69 5.01 -3.36
CA VAL A 33 -9.78 4.00 -2.81
C VAL A 33 -9.63 2.82 -3.77
N ALA A 34 -10.71 2.38 -4.40
CA ALA A 34 -10.70 1.29 -5.38
C ALA A 34 -9.91 1.63 -6.65
N LYS A 35 -9.79 2.93 -7.01
CA LYS A 35 -8.97 3.39 -8.13
C LYS A 35 -7.46 3.28 -7.87
N ILE A 36 -7.02 3.00 -6.64
CA ILE A 36 -5.59 2.84 -6.33
C ILE A 36 -5.15 1.42 -6.69
N PHE A 37 -4.61 1.26 -7.89
CA PHE A 37 -4.07 -0.02 -8.35
C PHE A 37 -2.60 -0.16 -7.95
N ASP A 38 -2.32 -1.03 -6.97
CA ASP A 38 -0.99 -1.31 -6.44
C ASP A 38 -0.77 -2.82 -6.21
N PRO A 39 -0.53 -3.61 -7.28
CA PRO A 39 -0.37 -5.06 -7.18
C PRO A 39 0.87 -5.47 -6.37
N LEU A 40 1.88 -4.60 -6.29
CA LEU A 40 3.15 -4.90 -5.62
C LEU A 40 3.26 -4.30 -4.21
N GLY A 41 2.24 -3.57 -3.76
CA GLY A 41 2.27 -2.92 -2.45
C GLY A 41 3.31 -1.81 -2.32
N TRP A 42 3.71 -1.15 -3.41
CA TRP A 42 4.67 -0.05 -3.34
C TRP A 42 4.06 1.22 -2.73
N LEU A 43 2.73 1.36 -2.81
CA LEU A 43 1.93 2.42 -2.20
C LEU A 43 1.23 1.94 -0.93
N ALA A 44 1.71 0.86 -0.31
CA ALA A 44 1.13 0.27 0.89
C ALA A 44 0.74 1.27 1.99
N PRO A 45 1.56 2.29 2.34
CA PRO A 45 1.20 3.30 3.34
C PRO A 45 -0.05 4.09 2.95
N THR A 46 -0.16 4.53 1.69
CA THR A 46 -1.34 5.24 1.20
C THR A 46 -2.56 4.32 1.21
N VAL A 47 -2.42 3.12 0.65
CA VAL A 47 -3.52 2.15 0.53
C VAL A 47 -4.06 1.77 1.91
N ILE A 48 -3.19 1.52 2.89
CA ILE A 48 -3.64 1.10 4.22
C ILE A 48 -4.34 2.22 4.97
N ILE A 49 -3.84 3.46 4.92
CA ILE A 49 -4.47 4.61 5.56
C ILE A 49 -5.86 4.86 4.96
N SER A 50 -5.98 4.80 3.62
CA SER A 50 -7.28 4.92 2.95
C SER A 50 -8.25 3.80 3.34
N LYS A 51 -7.76 2.55 3.50
CA LYS A 51 -8.60 1.42 3.93
C LYS A 51 -9.01 1.51 5.40
N ILE A 52 -8.14 2.02 6.28
CA ILE A 52 -8.47 2.31 7.68
C ILE A 52 -9.58 3.37 7.74
N PHE A 53 -9.44 4.45 6.95
CA PHE A 53 -10.49 5.48 6.85
C PHE A 53 -11.81 4.89 6.36
N LEU A 54 -11.80 4.03 5.34
CA LEU A 54 -13.01 3.33 4.91
C LEU A 54 -13.63 2.50 6.04
N GLN A 55 -12.82 1.72 6.78
CA GLN A 55 -13.31 0.95 7.93
C GLN A 55 -13.99 1.85 8.96
N ASP A 56 -13.42 3.02 9.25
CA ASP A 56 -14.00 4.01 10.15
C ASP A 56 -15.34 4.56 9.62
N LEU A 57 -15.42 4.91 8.33
CA LEU A 57 -16.67 5.31 7.68
C LEU A 57 -17.78 4.27 7.76
N TRP A 58 -17.43 2.98 7.76
CA TRP A 58 -18.41 1.90 7.93
C TRP A 58 -19.00 1.89 9.34
N SER A 59 -18.21 2.23 10.36
CA SER A 59 -18.64 2.31 11.77
C SER A 59 -19.60 3.47 12.04
N HIS A 60 -19.60 4.52 11.22
CA HIS A 60 -20.48 5.68 11.37
C HIS A 60 -21.93 5.46 10.88
N HIS A 61 -22.29 4.26 10.40
CA HIS A 61 -23.65 3.90 9.94
C HIS A 61 -24.28 4.84 8.88
N LEU A 62 -23.46 5.64 8.18
CA LEU A 62 -23.89 6.53 7.09
C LEU A 62 -24.39 5.74 5.88
N SER A 63 -25.42 6.28 5.21
CA SER A 63 -25.91 5.77 3.92
C SER A 63 -24.89 6.01 2.81
N TRP A 64 -24.99 5.22 1.73
CA TRP A 64 -24.05 5.26 0.59
C TRP A 64 -23.99 6.63 -0.10
N HIS A 65 -25.14 7.30 -0.16
CA HIS A 65 -25.33 8.57 -0.87
C HIS A 65 -25.36 9.79 0.05
N GLU A 66 -25.29 9.56 1.35
CA GLU A 66 -25.30 10.62 2.36
C GLU A 66 -23.97 11.38 2.34
N GLU A 67 -24.06 12.69 2.54
CA GLU A 67 -22.90 13.56 2.66
C GLU A 67 -22.11 13.25 3.94
N LEU A 68 -20.79 13.24 3.81
CA LEU A 68 -19.90 13.02 4.94
C LEU A 68 -19.97 14.20 5.91
N PRO A 69 -20.07 13.94 7.23
CA PRO A 69 -19.90 14.96 8.26
C PRO A 69 -18.61 15.76 8.04
N ASN A 70 -18.65 17.05 8.34
CA ASN A 70 -17.53 17.98 8.10
C ASN A 70 -16.17 17.50 8.63
N SER A 71 -16.16 16.79 9.77
CA SER A 71 -14.94 16.20 10.35
C SER A 71 -14.32 15.13 9.44
N LEU A 72 -15.12 14.17 8.98
CA LEU A 72 -14.70 13.07 8.10
C LEU A 72 -14.35 13.58 6.70
N ALA A 73 -15.13 14.51 6.16
CA ALA A 73 -14.84 15.15 4.88
C ALA A 73 -13.48 15.88 4.90
N ARG A 74 -13.16 16.58 6.00
CA ARG A 74 -11.86 17.24 6.18
C ARG A 74 -10.71 16.24 6.24
N GLN A 75 -10.85 15.17 7.03
CA GLN A 75 -9.84 14.11 7.10
C GLN A 75 -9.59 13.48 5.73
N TRP A 76 -10.65 13.20 4.98
CA TRP A 76 -10.53 12.67 3.62
C TRP A 76 -9.80 13.63 2.68
N ARG A 77 -10.13 14.93 2.71
CA ARG A 77 -9.43 15.94 1.90
C ARG A 77 -7.93 15.98 2.19
N THR A 78 -7.54 15.92 3.46
CA THR A 78 -6.10 15.86 3.82
C THR A 78 -5.40 14.64 3.22
N LEU A 79 -6.07 13.48 3.15
CA LEU A 79 -5.51 12.30 2.47
C LEU A 79 -5.39 12.52 0.96
N GLN A 80 -6.36 13.20 0.34
CA GLN A 80 -6.34 13.50 -1.09
C GLN A 80 -5.25 14.49 -1.47
N GLU A 81 -5.01 15.52 -0.66
CA GLU A 81 -3.96 16.52 -0.88
C GLU A 81 -2.56 15.89 -0.92
N GLN A 82 -2.37 14.73 -0.28
CA GLN A 82 -1.12 13.98 -0.32
C GLN A 82 -0.97 13.08 -1.54
N LEU A 83 -2.07 12.71 -2.21
CA LEU A 83 -2.02 11.80 -3.37
C LEU A 83 -1.08 12.32 -4.46
N PRO A 84 -1.13 13.60 -4.91
CA PRO A 84 -0.23 14.10 -5.96
C PRO A 84 1.26 13.83 -5.71
N LEU A 85 1.69 13.72 -4.44
CA LEU A 85 3.08 13.41 -4.09
C LEU A 85 3.54 12.03 -4.59
N LEU A 86 2.62 11.08 -4.80
CA LEU A 86 2.97 9.73 -5.28
C LEU A 86 3.49 9.75 -6.73
N THR A 87 3.17 10.78 -7.53
CA THR A 87 3.73 10.95 -8.88
C THR A 87 5.25 11.15 -8.87
N LYS A 88 5.79 11.66 -7.76
CA LYS A 88 7.23 11.88 -7.55
C LYS A 88 7.98 10.58 -7.26
N ILE A 89 7.28 9.52 -6.86
CA ILE A 89 7.89 8.23 -6.60
C ILE A 89 8.32 7.59 -7.93
N LYS A 90 9.60 7.21 -8.00
CA LYS A 90 10.19 6.52 -9.14
C LYS A 90 10.87 5.24 -8.64
N ILE A 91 10.42 4.09 -9.15
CA ILE A 91 10.92 2.78 -8.71
C ILE A 91 11.66 2.15 -9.89
N PRO A 92 12.96 1.81 -9.76
CA PRO A 92 13.69 1.14 -10.84
C PRO A 92 13.07 -0.21 -11.15
N ARG A 93 12.87 -0.52 -12.44
CA ARG A 93 12.31 -1.82 -12.85
C ARG A 93 13.26 -2.96 -12.55
N CYS A 94 14.56 -2.76 -12.76
CA CYS A 94 15.58 -3.72 -12.35
C CYS A 94 15.87 -3.57 -10.85
N ILE A 95 15.56 -4.62 -10.09
CA ILE A 95 15.69 -4.64 -8.63
C ILE A 95 17.14 -4.93 -8.22
N LEU A 96 17.84 -5.74 -9.02
CA LEU A 96 19.23 -6.10 -8.79
C LEU A 96 20.17 -5.03 -9.32
N ILE A 97 21.35 -4.93 -8.71
CA ILE A 97 22.46 -4.23 -9.35
C ILE A 97 23.06 -5.09 -10.47
N PRO A 98 23.64 -4.48 -11.51
CA PRO A 98 24.40 -5.21 -12.52
C PRO A 98 25.51 -6.04 -11.86
N GLN A 99 25.73 -7.25 -12.35
CA GLN A 99 26.81 -8.14 -11.90
C GLN A 99 26.75 -8.51 -10.40
N ALA A 100 25.55 -8.51 -9.80
CA ALA A 100 25.38 -8.92 -8.42
C ALA A 100 25.95 -10.33 -8.16
N ILE A 101 26.88 -10.42 -7.20
CA ILE A 101 27.53 -11.67 -6.77
C ILE A 101 26.86 -12.29 -5.54
N ASP A 102 26.17 -11.47 -4.74
CA ASP A 102 25.44 -11.89 -3.54
C ASP A 102 24.07 -11.22 -3.55
N VAL A 103 23.03 -12.04 -3.45
CA VAL A 103 21.63 -11.61 -3.47
C VAL A 103 20.93 -12.23 -2.27
N GLN A 104 20.35 -11.37 -1.45
CA GLN A 104 19.66 -11.76 -0.23
C GLN A 104 18.24 -11.21 -0.23
N VAL A 105 17.32 -12.00 0.32
CA VAL A 105 15.94 -11.60 0.52
C VAL A 105 15.72 -11.36 2.01
N HIS A 106 15.28 -10.16 2.36
CA HIS A 106 15.02 -9.72 3.72
C HIS A 106 13.53 -9.46 3.88
N GLY A 107 12.87 -10.22 4.73
CA GLY A 107 11.45 -10.05 5.05
C GLY A 107 11.27 -9.38 6.39
N PHE A 108 10.49 -8.31 6.43
CA PHE A 108 10.08 -7.61 7.65
C PHE A 108 8.58 -7.73 7.80
N CYS A 109 8.10 -7.83 9.03
CA CYS A 109 6.69 -7.77 9.36
C CYS A 109 6.48 -6.91 10.59
N ASP A 110 5.37 -6.19 10.61
CA ASP A 110 4.98 -5.35 11.74
C ASP A 110 3.47 -5.42 11.94
N SER A 111 3.01 -5.11 13.14
CA SER A 111 1.61 -5.22 13.53
C SER A 111 1.22 -4.17 14.55
N SER A 112 0.03 -3.62 14.36
CA SER A 112 -0.61 -2.66 15.25
C SER A 112 -2.08 -3.02 15.42
N GLU A 113 -2.74 -2.39 16.39
CA GLU A 113 -4.18 -2.57 16.59
C GLU A 113 -5.02 -2.21 15.36
N LYS A 114 -4.54 -1.28 14.52
CA LYS A 114 -5.27 -0.80 13.34
C LYS A 114 -4.97 -1.60 12.07
N ALA A 115 -3.75 -2.07 11.91
CA ALA A 115 -3.32 -2.79 10.72
C ALA A 115 -2.07 -3.62 10.98
N TYR A 116 -1.85 -4.60 10.10
CA TYR A 116 -0.65 -5.41 10.09
C TYR A 116 -0.10 -5.55 8.67
N CYS A 117 1.21 -5.68 8.55
CA CYS A 117 1.89 -5.60 7.26
C CYS A 117 3.17 -6.43 7.21
N ALA A 118 3.61 -6.69 5.97
CA ALA A 118 4.90 -7.26 5.69
C ALA A 118 5.53 -6.59 4.47
N ALA A 119 6.85 -6.46 4.47
CA ALA A 119 7.63 -5.90 3.37
C ALA A 119 8.83 -6.81 3.07
N ILE A 120 9.06 -7.04 1.79
CA ILE A 120 10.16 -7.87 1.31
C ILE A 120 11.13 -6.98 0.55
N TYR A 121 12.38 -6.96 0.99
CA TYR A 121 13.47 -6.25 0.37
C TYR A 121 14.44 -7.24 -0.26
N ILE A 122 14.94 -6.89 -1.44
CA ILE A 122 16.08 -7.57 -2.04
C ILE A 122 17.30 -6.71 -1.78
N ARG A 123 18.32 -7.30 -1.18
CA ARG A 123 19.66 -6.72 -1.04
C ARG A 123 20.57 -7.41 -2.04
N SER A 124 21.18 -6.63 -2.92
CA SER A 124 22.16 -7.11 -3.89
C SER A 124 23.51 -6.45 -3.65
N LYS A 125 24.58 -7.23 -3.78
CA LYS A 125 25.97 -6.81 -3.60
C LYS A 125 26.81 -7.23 -4.80
N ASP A 126 27.70 -6.33 -5.22
CA ASP A 126 28.61 -6.50 -6.36
C ASP A 126 30.04 -6.82 -5.87
N ALA A 127 30.90 -7.28 -6.77
CA ALA A 127 32.32 -7.56 -6.52
C ALA A 127 33.07 -6.33 -5.96
N THR A 128 32.63 -5.12 -6.33
CA THR A 128 33.13 -3.84 -5.80
C THR A 128 32.68 -3.54 -4.35
N GLN A 129 31.98 -4.46 -3.70
CA GLN A 129 31.37 -4.29 -2.35
C GLN A 129 30.23 -3.26 -2.29
N THR A 130 29.80 -2.68 -3.42
CA THR A 130 28.62 -1.81 -3.46
C THR A 130 27.37 -2.61 -3.12
N MET A 131 26.57 -2.10 -2.18
CA MET A 131 25.34 -2.74 -1.72
C MET A 131 24.15 -1.83 -1.93
N ILE A 132 23.06 -2.38 -2.48
CA ILE A 132 21.79 -1.68 -2.59
C ILE A 132 20.69 -2.60 -2.09
N SER A 133 19.77 -2.04 -1.29
CA SER A 133 18.51 -2.68 -0.92
C SER A 133 17.35 -1.99 -1.63
N ARG A 134 16.40 -2.77 -2.16
CA ARG A 134 15.20 -2.26 -2.82
C ARG A 134 13.98 -3.05 -2.37
N LEU A 135 12.86 -2.35 -2.21
CA LEU A 135 11.58 -2.97 -1.91
C LEU A 135 11.12 -3.77 -3.13
N LEU A 136 10.98 -5.08 -2.97
CA LEU A 136 10.42 -5.97 -3.99
C LEU A 136 8.89 -5.86 -3.95
N ASN A 137 8.32 -6.10 -2.78
CA ASN A 137 6.88 -6.12 -2.58
C ASN A 137 6.54 -5.80 -1.12
N SER A 138 5.35 -5.28 -0.89
CA SER A 138 4.76 -5.29 0.44
C SER A 138 3.29 -5.71 0.44
N LYS A 139 2.80 -6.18 1.59
CA LYS A 139 1.40 -6.56 1.78
C LYS A 139 0.89 -5.96 3.06
N THR A 140 -0.27 -5.31 2.99
CA THR A 140 -0.92 -4.68 4.13
C THR A 140 -2.35 -5.19 4.28
N ARG A 141 -2.82 -5.27 5.52
CA ARG A 141 -4.21 -5.60 5.82
C ARG A 141 -4.68 -4.81 7.04
N VAL A 142 -5.89 -4.27 6.94
CA VAL A 142 -6.56 -3.61 8.07
C VAL A 142 -6.92 -4.68 9.09
N SER A 143 -6.70 -4.37 10.37
CA SER A 143 -7.07 -5.27 11.46
C SER A 143 -8.60 -5.46 11.48
N PRO A 144 -9.09 -6.67 11.81
CA PRO A 144 -10.52 -6.91 11.91
C PRO A 144 -11.17 -5.98 12.95
N VAL A 145 -12.43 -5.58 12.70
CA VAL A 145 -13.21 -4.74 13.64
C VAL A 145 -13.37 -5.45 14.99
N LYS A 146 -13.48 -6.78 14.99
CA LYS A 146 -13.40 -7.58 16.20
C LYS A 146 -11.96 -7.59 16.71
N THR A 147 -11.74 -6.95 17.85
CA THR A 147 -10.44 -6.84 18.50
C THR A 147 -9.74 -8.20 18.60
N GLN A 148 -8.51 -8.25 18.10
CA GLN A 148 -7.61 -9.38 18.26
C GLN A 148 -6.44 -8.96 19.13
N SER A 149 -5.84 -9.92 19.83
CA SER A 149 -4.63 -9.65 20.60
C SER A 149 -3.48 -9.29 19.66
N LEU A 150 -2.61 -8.37 20.10
CA LEU A 150 -1.44 -7.96 19.33
C LEU A 150 -0.55 -9.15 18.90
N PRO A 151 -0.26 -10.15 19.77
CA PRO A 151 0.52 -11.32 19.35
C PRO A 151 -0.12 -12.13 18.21
N ARG A 152 -1.47 -12.14 18.11
CA ARG A 152 -2.17 -12.80 17.00
C ARG A 152 -2.02 -12.03 15.70
N LEU A 153 -2.01 -10.70 15.76
CA LEU A 153 -1.78 -9.85 14.58
C LEU A 153 -0.33 -9.98 14.10
N GLU A 154 0.64 -10.04 15.01
CA GLU A 154 2.06 -10.33 14.70
C GLU A 154 2.23 -11.69 14.02
N LEU A 155 1.52 -12.71 14.47
CA LEU A 155 1.52 -14.01 13.80
C LEU A 155 0.92 -13.92 12.38
N CYS A 156 -0.14 -13.15 12.19
CA CYS A 156 -0.76 -12.92 10.89
C CYS A 156 0.18 -12.16 9.93
N SER A 157 0.88 -11.13 10.39
CA SER A 157 1.83 -10.39 9.55
C SER A 157 3.04 -11.24 9.17
N ARG A 158 3.56 -12.05 10.09
CA ARG A 158 4.63 -13.01 9.81
C ARG A 158 4.23 -13.99 8.72
N GLN A 159 2.98 -14.43 8.68
CA GLN A 159 2.48 -15.32 7.62
C GLN A 159 2.61 -14.70 6.22
N PHE A 160 2.52 -13.38 6.09
CA PHE A 160 2.73 -12.72 4.79
C PHE A 160 4.16 -12.85 4.29
N VAL A 161 5.15 -12.86 5.18
CA VAL A 161 6.56 -13.07 4.82
C VAL A 161 6.81 -14.53 4.43
N THR A 162 6.29 -15.48 5.22
CA THR A 162 6.59 -16.91 5.05
C THR A 162 5.86 -17.54 3.87
N CYS A 163 4.61 -17.14 3.60
CA CYS A 163 3.79 -17.69 2.53
C CYS A 163 3.89 -16.90 1.22
N TYR A 164 4.77 -15.91 1.14
CA TYR A 164 4.90 -15.07 -0.05
C TYR A 164 5.15 -15.84 -1.37
N PRO A 165 5.93 -16.96 -1.40
CA PRO A 165 6.13 -17.73 -2.64
C PRO A 165 4.90 -18.49 -3.15
N SER A 166 3.82 -18.61 -2.37
CA SER A 166 2.71 -19.55 -2.66
C SER A 166 1.34 -18.91 -2.92
N ASN A 167 1.19 -17.59 -2.71
CA ASN A 167 -0.12 -16.93 -2.69
C ASN A 167 -0.29 -15.82 -3.75
N SER A 168 0.16 -16.08 -4.99
CA SER A 168 -0.10 -15.19 -6.13
C SER A 168 -1.55 -15.25 -6.65
N ASN A 169 -2.44 -16.11 -6.10
CA ASN A 169 -3.78 -16.32 -6.67
C ASN A 169 -4.99 -16.33 -5.71
N SER A 170 -4.86 -15.94 -4.43
CA SER A 170 -6.02 -15.91 -3.53
C SER A 170 -6.46 -14.47 -3.21
N ALA A 171 -6.95 -13.76 -4.24
CA ALA A 171 -7.82 -12.60 -4.06
C ALA A 171 -9.26 -13.12 -4.04
N ASN A 172 -9.74 -13.56 -2.86
CA ASN A 172 -11.16 -13.74 -2.66
C ASN A 172 -11.78 -12.40 -2.28
N ILE A 173 -12.75 -12.01 -3.11
CA ILE A 173 -13.75 -10.95 -2.93
C ILE A 173 -14.51 -11.19 -1.62
#